data_AF-A0A849E688-F1
#
_entry.id   AF-A0A849E688-F1
#
_cell.length_a   1.000
_cell.length_b   1.000
_cell.length_c   1.000
_cell.angle_alpha   90.00
_cell.angle_beta   90.00
_cell.angle_gamma   90.00
#
_symmetry.space_group_name_H-M   'P 1'
#
loop_
_entity.id
_entity.type
_entity.pdbx_description
1 polymer ?
#
loop_
_entity_poly.entity_id
_entity_poly.type
_entity_poly.pdbx_seq_one_letter_code
_entity_poly.pdbx_strand_id
1 'polypeptide(L)'
;MSVQSPGKPYWNPYFAGILLGILLFLAFFITGSGLGASGGLNRMLVFFQNMFWPEHIDHVPYLLKMAGGDMNPLNSWIVYLTLGTLLGGYISGKIGNRVKWETNRGPNTSVHTRWVMAVIGGIFMGYGARLARGCTSGQALSGGAVLSVGSWAFMLAVFAGAYLLAYSFRRFWN
;
A
#
# COMPACT_ATOMS: atom_id res chain seq x y z
N MET A 1 -11.83 -0.59 32.78
CA MET A 1 -10.92 -0.88 31.65
C MET A 1 -11.20 -2.30 31.21
N SER A 2 -11.89 -2.51 30.08
CA SER A 2 -12.14 -3.85 29.57
C SER A 2 -10.83 -4.41 29.01
N VAL A 3 -10.32 -5.47 29.65
CA VAL A 3 -9.18 -6.24 29.17
C VAL A 3 -9.60 -6.90 27.86
N GLN A 4 -9.26 -6.28 26.73
CA GLN A 4 -9.54 -6.85 25.42
C GLN A 4 -8.64 -8.07 25.23
N SER A 5 -9.24 -9.22 24.88
CA SER A 5 -8.52 -10.44 24.56
C SER A 5 -7.39 -10.12 23.56
N PRO A 6 -6.14 -10.54 23.81
CA PRO A 6 -5.13 -10.52 22.77
C PRO A 6 -5.69 -11.38 21.62
N GLY A 7 -5.75 -10.81 20.41
CA GLY A 7 -6.29 -11.52 19.24
C GLY A 7 -5.57 -12.85 19.01
N LYS A 8 -6.07 -13.69 18.10
CA LYS A 8 -5.44 -15.00 17.81
C LYS A 8 -3.95 -14.84 17.47
N PRO A 9 -3.08 -15.80 17.83
CA PRO A 9 -1.66 -15.75 17.51
C PRO A 9 -1.41 -15.49 16.02
N TYR A 10 -0.36 -14.71 15.72
CA TYR A 10 0.07 -14.52 14.34
C TYR A 10 0.58 -15.84 13.75
N TRP A 11 0.45 -15.98 12.44
CA TRP A 11 1.03 -17.13 11.74
C TRP A 11 2.55 -17.07 11.79
N ASN A 12 3.18 -18.24 11.69
CA ASN A 12 4.62 -18.34 11.56
C ASN A 12 5.08 -17.50 10.34
N PRO A 13 6.04 -16.57 10.51
CA PRO A 13 6.47 -15.67 9.45
C PRO A 13 7.04 -16.41 8.23
N TYR A 14 7.70 -17.56 8.43
CA TYR A 14 8.20 -18.38 7.33
C TYR A 14 7.06 -19.00 6.52
N PHE A 15 6.03 -19.49 7.21
CA PHE A 15 4.85 -20.05 6.56
C PHE A 15 4.07 -18.98 5.77
N ALA A 16 3.88 -17.80 6.38
CA ALA A 16 3.28 -16.66 5.69
C ALA A 16 4.13 -16.20 4.49
N GLY A 17 5.45 -16.21 4.62
CA GLY A 17 6.39 -15.90 3.53
C GLY A 17 6.31 -16.87 2.37
N ILE A 18 6.24 -18.19 2.63
CA ILE A 18 6.05 -19.21 1.59
C ILE A 18 4.73 -19.00 0.85
N LEU A 19 3.63 -18.79 1.59
CA LEU A 19 2.32 -18.52 0.99
C LEU A 19 2.32 -17.25 0.14
N LEU A 20 2.98 -16.19 0.63
CA LEU A 20 3.13 -14.94 -0.12
C LEU A 20 3.96 -15.15 -1.39
N GLY A 21 5.02 -15.95 -1.33
CA GLY A 21 5.84 -16.31 -2.49
C GLY A 21 5.05 -17.09 -3.54
N ILE A 22 4.27 -18.09 -3.12
CA ILE A 22 3.35 -18.84 -4.00
C ILE A 22 2.33 -17.88 -4.64
N LEU A 23 1.73 -17.00 -3.84
CA LEU A 23 0.77 -16.02 -4.34
C LEU A 23 1.39 -15.05 -5.34
N LEU A 24 2.62 -14.59 -5.08
CA LEU A 24 3.36 -13.73 -6.00
C LEU A 24 3.68 -14.46 -7.32
N PHE A 25 4.13 -15.71 -7.24
CA PHE A 25 4.38 -16.55 -8.41
C PHE A 25 3.10 -16.74 -9.24
N LEU A 26 1.98 -17.08 -8.59
CA LEU A 26 0.68 -17.23 -9.26
C LEU A 26 0.20 -15.92 -9.88
N ALA A 27 0.43 -14.78 -9.22
CA ALA A 27 0.10 -13.48 -9.79
C ALA A 27 0.86 -13.25 -11.10
N PHE A 28 2.17 -13.48 -11.12
CA PHE A 28 2.97 -13.40 -12.34
C PHE A 28 2.53 -14.41 -13.40
N PHE A 29 2.26 -15.67 -13.01
CA PHE A 29 1.91 -16.74 -13.93
C PHE A 29 0.55 -16.52 -14.60
N ILE A 30 -0.47 -16.12 -13.84
CA ILE A 30 -1.84 -15.98 -14.34
C ILE A 30 -2.02 -14.63 -15.07
N THR A 31 -1.40 -13.57 -14.57
CA THR A 31 -1.74 -12.19 -15.00
C THR A 31 -0.61 -11.47 -15.71
N GLY A 32 0.58 -12.09 -15.78
CA GLY A 32 1.79 -11.48 -16.33
C GLY A 32 2.29 -10.28 -15.51
N SER A 33 1.66 -9.98 -14.37
CA SER A 33 1.91 -8.80 -13.55
C SER A 33 2.13 -9.18 -12.10
N GLY A 34 3.07 -8.50 -11.44
CA GLY A 34 3.32 -8.67 -10.02
C GLY A 34 2.26 -8.02 -9.14
N LEU A 35 2.39 -8.22 -7.83
CA LEU A 35 1.58 -7.52 -6.83
C LEU A 35 1.89 -6.02 -6.80
N GLY A 36 0.85 -5.20 -6.70
CA GLY A 36 0.98 -3.76 -6.54
C GLY A 36 -0.32 -3.11 -6.09
N ALA A 37 -0.27 -2.19 -5.14
CA ALA A 37 -1.47 -1.52 -4.62
C ALA A 37 -1.67 -0.13 -5.23
N SER A 38 -0.61 0.66 -5.38
CA SER A 38 -0.73 2.07 -5.80
C SER A 38 -1.22 2.26 -7.23
N GLY A 39 -1.04 1.28 -8.12
CA GLY A 39 -1.63 1.36 -9.46
C GLY A 39 -3.16 1.26 -9.46
N GLY A 40 -3.74 0.47 -8.55
CA GLY A 40 -5.18 0.34 -8.40
C GLY A 40 -5.81 1.55 -7.72
N LEU A 41 -5.17 2.06 -6.66
CA LEU A 41 -5.59 3.31 -6.00
C LEU A 41 -5.55 4.51 -6.96
N ASN A 42 -4.47 4.65 -7.74
CA ASN A 42 -4.41 5.73 -8.74
C ASN A 42 -5.51 5.58 -9.79
N ARG A 43 -5.77 4.37 -10.31
CA ARG A 43 -6.84 4.15 -11.30
C ARG A 43 -8.24 4.45 -10.74
N MET A 44 -8.51 4.12 -9.48
CA MET A 44 -9.76 4.52 -8.82
C MET A 44 -9.87 6.04 -8.69
N LEU A 45 -8.80 6.72 -8.28
CA LEU A 45 -8.78 8.20 -8.22
C LEU A 45 -9.00 8.83 -9.59
N VAL A 46 -8.36 8.30 -10.63
CA VAL A 46 -8.51 8.78 -12.00
C VAL A 46 -9.92 8.53 -12.54
N PHE A 47 -10.57 7.42 -12.18
CA PHE A 47 -11.98 7.20 -12.51
C PHE A 47 -12.87 8.31 -11.96
N PHE A 48 -12.74 8.62 -10.66
CA PHE A 48 -13.49 9.71 -10.05
C PHE A 48 -13.11 11.06 -10.65
N GLN A 49 -11.83 11.31 -10.91
CA GLN A 49 -11.37 12.54 -11.53
C GLN A 49 -11.92 12.73 -12.95
N ASN A 50 -12.03 11.66 -13.74
CA ASN A 50 -12.62 11.71 -15.09
C ASN A 50 -14.10 12.10 -15.05
N MET A 51 -14.81 11.69 -14.01
CA MET A 51 -16.23 12.02 -13.83
C MET A 51 -16.45 13.52 -13.57
N PHE A 52 -15.50 14.20 -12.92
CA PHE A 52 -15.64 15.62 -12.56
C PHE A 52 -14.83 16.58 -13.47
N TRP A 53 -13.67 16.17 -13.97
CA TRP A 53 -12.75 16.98 -14.80
C TRP A 53 -12.10 16.15 -15.92
N PRO A 54 -12.85 15.80 -16.98
CA PRO A 54 -12.33 14.98 -18.09
C PRO A 54 -11.22 15.70 -18.88
N GLU A 55 -11.35 17.01 -19.14
CA GLU A 55 -10.33 17.80 -19.87
C GLU A 55 -8.93 17.73 -19.23
N HIS A 56 -8.84 17.65 -17.90
CA HIS A 56 -7.54 17.58 -17.22
C HIS A 56 -6.81 16.25 -17.46
N ILE A 57 -7.54 15.17 -17.72
CA ILE A 57 -6.96 13.85 -17.97
C ILE A 57 -6.32 13.79 -19.36
N ASP A 58 -6.93 14.45 -20.34
CA ASP A 58 -6.47 14.49 -21.73
C ASP A 58 -5.25 15.39 -21.97
N HIS A 59 -4.90 16.24 -21.01
CA HIS A 59 -3.69 17.06 -21.06
C HIS A 59 -2.51 16.49 -20.28
N VAL A 60 -2.70 15.42 -19.50
CA VAL A 60 -1.64 14.80 -18.70
C VAL A 60 -1.28 13.44 -19.28
N PRO A 61 -0.10 13.26 -19.92
CA PRO A 61 0.30 12.03 -20.61
C PRO A 61 0.25 10.76 -19.75
N TYR A 62 0.43 10.91 -18.44
CA TYR A 62 0.31 9.81 -17.48
C TYR A 62 -1.15 9.37 -17.25
N LEU A 63 -2.09 10.33 -17.18
CA LEU A 63 -3.51 10.08 -16.96
C LEU A 63 -4.18 9.54 -18.24
N LEU A 64 -3.78 10.07 -19.39
CA LEU A 64 -4.12 9.59 -20.73
C LEU A 64 -3.86 8.08 -20.91
N LYS A 65 -2.72 7.59 -20.42
CA LYS A 65 -2.39 6.14 -20.47
C LYS A 65 -3.25 5.28 -19.54
N MET A 66 -3.98 5.87 -18.61
CA MET A 66 -4.82 5.16 -17.63
C MET A 66 -6.32 5.27 -17.93
N ALA A 67 -6.77 6.39 -18.51
CA ALA A 67 -8.18 6.71 -18.71
C ALA A 67 -8.44 7.56 -19.96
N GLY A 68 -7.51 7.65 -20.91
CA GLY A 68 -7.72 8.39 -22.15
C GLY A 68 -8.73 7.71 -23.09
N GLY A 69 -9.67 8.49 -23.63
CA GLY A 69 -10.74 8.00 -24.51
C GLY A 69 -11.78 7.13 -23.78
N ASP A 70 -12.29 6.09 -24.43
CA ASP A 70 -13.30 5.15 -23.89
C ASP A 70 -12.72 4.07 -22.95
N MET A 71 -11.44 4.16 -22.58
CA MET A 71 -10.81 3.17 -21.72
C MET A 71 -11.37 3.26 -20.31
N ASN A 72 -11.98 2.18 -19.81
CA ASN A 72 -12.45 2.13 -18.43
C ASN A 72 -11.27 1.89 -17.47
N PRO A 73 -10.82 2.88 -16.68
CA PRO A 73 -9.69 2.73 -15.75
C PRO A 73 -9.92 1.67 -14.67
N LEU A 74 -11.18 1.27 -14.44
CA LEU A 74 -11.55 0.22 -13.49
C LEU A 74 -11.35 -1.20 -14.05
N ASN A 75 -11.29 -1.37 -15.38
CA ASN A 75 -11.07 -2.67 -16.00
C ASN A 75 -9.57 -3.04 -16.05
N SER A 76 -8.90 -2.90 -14.91
CA SER A 76 -7.51 -3.29 -14.74
C SER A 76 -7.42 -4.31 -13.63
N TRP A 77 -6.67 -5.39 -13.88
CA TRP A 77 -6.38 -6.45 -12.91
C TRP A 77 -6.02 -5.90 -11.51
N ILE A 78 -5.29 -4.79 -11.47
CA ILE A 78 -4.82 -4.19 -10.22
C ILE A 78 -5.95 -3.63 -9.34
N VAL A 79 -7.12 -3.31 -9.91
CA VAL A 79 -8.31 -2.85 -9.17
C VAL A 79 -8.94 -4.03 -8.44
N TYR A 80 -9.12 -5.16 -9.12
CA TYR A 80 -9.57 -6.41 -8.49
C TYR A 80 -8.60 -6.89 -7.41
N LEU A 81 -7.29 -6.80 -7.67
CA LEU A 81 -6.27 -7.09 -6.66
C LEU A 81 -6.41 -6.17 -5.45
N THR A 82 -6.61 -4.87 -5.66
CA THR A 82 -6.79 -3.91 -4.55
C THR A 82 -8.04 -4.23 -3.74
N LEU A 83 -9.18 -4.46 -4.39
CA LEU A 83 -10.42 -4.87 -3.71
C LEU A 83 -10.25 -6.19 -2.96
N GLY A 84 -9.61 -7.19 -3.58
CA GLY A 84 -9.30 -8.47 -2.96
C GLY A 84 -8.41 -8.32 -1.72
N THR A 85 -7.40 -7.44 -1.77
CA THR A 85 -6.54 -7.17 -0.60
C THR A 85 -7.29 -6.49 0.54
N LEU A 86 -8.20 -5.57 0.24
CA LEU A 86 -9.04 -4.90 1.24
C LEU A 86 -10.01 -5.89 1.90
N LEU A 87 -10.74 -6.67 1.10
CA LEU A 87 -11.68 -7.68 1.60
C LEU A 87 -10.96 -8.80 2.36
N GLY A 88 -9.87 -9.32 1.81
CA GLY A 88 -9.06 -10.35 2.45
C GLY A 88 -8.45 -9.88 3.77
N GLY A 89 -7.94 -8.65 3.82
CA GLY A 89 -7.44 -8.03 5.05
C GLY A 89 -8.53 -7.88 6.11
N TYR A 90 -9.73 -7.44 5.73
CA TYR A 90 -10.87 -7.31 6.63
C TYR A 90 -11.36 -8.66 7.18
N ILE A 91 -11.52 -9.67 6.31
CA ILE A 91 -11.92 -11.03 6.70
C ILE A 91 -10.87 -11.64 7.63
N SER A 92 -9.58 -11.53 7.29
CA SER A 92 -8.47 -11.98 8.13
C SER A 92 -8.48 -11.30 9.50
N GLY A 93 -8.68 -9.98 9.54
CA GLY A 93 -8.83 -9.21 10.77
C GLY A 93 -10.00 -9.70 11.62
N LYS A 94 -11.15 -10.00 11.01
CA LYS A 94 -12.35 -10.50 11.71
C LYS A 94 -12.10 -11.90 12.29
N ILE A 95 -11.50 -12.82 11.53
CA ILE A 95 -11.14 -14.17 11.98
C ILE A 95 -10.13 -14.12 13.14
N GLY A 96 -9.19 -13.17 13.08
CA GLY A 96 -8.19 -12.91 14.13
C GLY A 96 -8.72 -12.16 15.35
N ASN A 97 -9.98 -11.70 15.32
CA ASN A 97 -10.62 -10.83 16.32
C ASN A 97 -9.82 -9.52 16.57
N ARG A 98 -9.36 -8.90 15.49
CA ARG A 98 -8.46 -7.72 15.47
C ARG A 98 -9.08 -6.47 14.85
N VAL A 99 -10.29 -6.56 14.29
CA VAL A 99 -10.99 -5.39 13.75
C VAL A 99 -11.51 -4.56 14.92
N LYS A 100 -10.89 -3.40 15.12
CA LYS A 100 -11.26 -2.44 16.17
C LYS A 100 -11.23 -1.04 15.60
N TRP A 101 -12.20 -0.23 16.01
CA TRP A 101 -12.20 1.20 15.72
C TRP A 101 -11.37 1.90 16.79
N GLU A 102 -10.11 2.17 16.47
CA GLU A 102 -9.18 2.84 17.38
C GLU A 102 -8.19 3.73 16.62
N THR A 103 -7.73 4.79 17.28
CA THR A 103 -6.61 5.59 16.78
C THR A 103 -5.34 5.12 17.49
N ASN A 104 -4.50 4.37 16.78
CA ASN A 104 -3.21 3.91 17.29
C ASN A 104 -2.26 5.09 17.52
N ARG A 105 -1.93 5.38 18.78
CA ARG A 105 -1.07 6.50 19.22
C ARG A 105 -0.18 6.09 20.40
N GLY A 106 0.96 6.76 20.55
CA GLY A 106 1.79 6.64 21.75
C GLY A 106 1.08 7.19 23.00
N PRO A 107 1.48 6.74 24.22
CA PRO A 107 0.86 7.17 25.48
C PRO A 107 0.81 8.69 25.64
N ASN A 108 1.86 9.37 25.17
CA ASN A 108 2.08 10.80 25.35
C ASN A 108 1.64 11.67 24.14
N THR A 109 1.06 11.08 23.10
CA THR A 109 0.73 11.80 21.86
C THR A 109 -0.76 12.07 21.74
N SER A 110 -1.17 13.32 21.51
CA SER A 110 -2.58 13.67 21.31
C SER A 110 -3.17 13.04 20.03
N VAL A 111 -4.49 12.83 20.01
CA VAL A 111 -5.21 12.32 18.82
C VAL A 111 -5.01 13.26 17.63
N HIS A 112 -5.12 14.57 17.84
CA HIS A 112 -4.92 15.57 16.79
C HIS A 112 -3.51 15.49 16.19
N THR A 113 -2.47 15.46 17.03
CA THR A 113 -1.08 15.33 16.58
C THR A 113 -0.87 14.04 15.77
N ARG A 114 -1.49 12.92 16.19
CA ARG A 114 -1.38 11.65 15.47
C ARG A 114 -1.98 11.71 14.07
N TRP A 115 -3.14 12.34 13.91
CA TRP A 115 -3.80 12.52 12.62
C TRP A 115 -3.02 13.47 11.71
N VAL A 116 -2.54 14.59 12.23
CA VAL A 116 -1.69 15.53 11.46
C VAL A 116 -0.43 14.81 10.96
N MET A 117 0.25 14.06 11.83
CA MET A 117 1.43 13.27 11.44
C MET A 117 1.09 12.16 10.44
N ALA A 118 -0.09 11.52 10.55
CA ALA A 118 -0.54 10.51 9.59
C ALA A 118 -0.72 11.11 8.19
N VAL A 119 -1.35 12.29 8.12
CA VAL A 119 -1.58 13.01 6.86
C VAL A 119 -0.26 13.45 6.24
N ILE A 120 0.62 14.08 7.02
CA ILE A 120 1.96 14.50 6.56
C ILE A 120 2.75 13.29 6.06
N GLY A 121 2.79 12.20 6.82
CA GLY A 121 3.44 10.95 6.42
C GLY A 121 2.86 10.35 5.15
N GLY A 122 1.53 10.38 4.99
CA GLY A 122 0.83 9.95 3.79
C GLY A 122 1.20 10.77 2.54
N ILE A 123 1.33 12.09 2.69
CA ILE A 123 1.77 12.99 1.61
C ILE A 123 3.21 12.64 1.18
N PHE A 124 4.14 12.52 2.12
CA PHE A 124 5.52 12.13 1.81
C PHE A 124 5.62 10.73 1.19
N MET A 125 4.84 9.76 1.71
CA MET A 125 4.77 8.42 1.15
C MET A 125 4.23 8.44 -0.29
N GLY A 126 3.17 9.20 -0.56
CA GLY A 126 2.60 9.34 -1.89
C GLY A 126 3.57 9.99 -2.88
N TYR A 127 4.24 11.07 -2.46
CA TYR A 127 5.28 11.72 -3.25
C TYR A 127 6.45 10.78 -3.55
N GLY A 128 6.96 10.08 -2.53
CA GLY A 128 8.04 9.10 -2.67
C GLY A 128 7.67 7.94 -3.58
N ALA A 129 6.45 7.40 -3.46
CA ALA A 129 5.96 6.32 -4.31
C ALA A 129 5.86 6.76 -5.79
N ARG A 130 5.51 8.02 -6.05
CA ARG A 130 5.51 8.59 -7.41
C ARG A 130 6.92 8.75 -7.96
N LEU A 131 7.85 9.27 -7.17
CA LEU A 131 9.25 9.43 -7.56
C LEU A 131 9.91 8.07 -7.85
N ALA A 132 9.63 7.06 -7.01
CA ALA A 132 10.10 5.68 -7.19
C ALA A 132 9.34 4.89 -8.26
N ARG A 133 8.33 5.50 -8.91
CA ARG A 133 7.44 4.85 -9.90
C ARG A 133 6.83 3.53 -9.39
N GLY A 134 6.57 3.44 -8.09
CA GLY A 134 6.05 2.22 -7.48
C GLY A 134 5.92 2.34 -5.97
N CYS A 135 5.16 1.41 -5.40
CA CYS A 135 5.01 1.27 -3.94
C CYS A 135 5.87 0.14 -3.41
N THR A 136 5.90 -0.03 -2.08
CA THR A 136 6.65 -1.10 -1.44
C THR A 136 6.27 -2.48 -1.96
N SER A 137 4.98 -2.78 -2.20
CA SER A 137 4.60 -4.08 -2.78
C SER A 137 5.05 -4.25 -4.24
N GLY A 138 5.01 -3.18 -5.04
CA GLY A 138 5.46 -3.23 -6.44
C GLY A 138 6.98 -3.29 -6.57
N GLN A 139 7.71 -2.44 -5.85
CA GLN A 139 9.16 -2.38 -5.91
C GLN A 139 9.79 -3.50 -5.07
N ALA A 140 9.52 -3.57 -3.76
CA ALA A 140 10.20 -4.52 -2.89
C ALA A 140 9.77 -5.98 -3.11
N LEU A 141 8.47 -6.28 -3.24
CA LEU A 141 8.02 -7.67 -3.44
C LEU A 141 8.16 -8.11 -4.89
N SER A 142 7.45 -7.45 -5.81
CA SER A 142 7.40 -7.87 -7.21
C SER A 142 8.72 -7.60 -7.94
N GLY A 143 9.28 -6.40 -7.78
CA GLY A 143 10.57 -6.04 -8.35
C GLY A 143 11.75 -6.80 -7.71
N GLY A 144 11.68 -7.06 -6.41
CA GLY A 144 12.67 -7.89 -5.70
C GLY A 144 12.66 -9.34 -6.18
N ALA A 145 11.48 -9.92 -6.43
CA ALA A 145 11.34 -11.30 -6.92
C ALA A 145 11.95 -11.51 -8.32
N VAL A 146 11.93 -10.50 -9.18
CA VAL A 146 12.61 -10.53 -10.49
C VAL A 146 14.04 -9.99 -10.45
N LEU A 147 14.60 -9.80 -9.25
CA LEU A 147 15.97 -9.32 -9.02
C LEU A 147 16.30 -7.98 -9.71
N SER A 148 15.31 -7.08 -9.79
CA SER A 148 15.51 -5.75 -10.36
C SER A 148 16.45 -4.92 -9.48
N VAL A 149 17.57 -4.48 -10.05
CA VAL A 149 18.57 -3.65 -9.34
C VAL A 149 17.94 -2.39 -8.76
N GLY A 150 17.06 -1.73 -9.52
CA GLY A 150 16.37 -0.52 -9.06
C GLY A 150 15.44 -0.79 -7.87
N SER A 151 14.80 -1.95 -7.84
CA SER A 151 13.92 -2.35 -6.75
C SER A 151 14.66 -2.73 -5.48
N TRP A 152 15.84 -3.36 -5.62
CA TRP A 152 16.75 -3.61 -4.49
C TRP A 152 17.32 -2.31 -3.93
N ALA A 153 17.75 -1.38 -4.79
CA ALA A 153 18.19 -0.06 -4.37
C ALA A 153 17.07 0.70 -3.64
N PHE A 154 15.84 0.66 -4.16
CA PHE A 154 14.66 1.23 -3.51
C PHE A 154 14.43 0.62 -2.13
N MET A 155 14.44 -0.72 -2.02
CA MET A 155 14.20 -1.41 -0.75
C MET A 155 15.24 -1.00 0.29
N LEU A 156 16.53 -0.99 -0.06
CA LEU A 156 17.61 -0.59 0.83
C LEU A 156 17.49 0.88 1.25
N ALA A 157 17.16 1.78 0.31
CA ALA A 157 16.96 3.20 0.62
C ALA A 157 15.78 3.43 1.57
N VAL A 158 14.68 2.69 1.41
CA VAL A 158 13.52 2.77 2.32
C VAL A 158 13.90 2.31 3.73
N PHE A 159 14.59 1.18 3.87
CA PHE A 159 15.03 0.72 5.18
C PHE A 159 16.03 1.69 5.82
N ALA A 160 17.04 2.14 5.07
CA ALA A 160 18.01 3.11 5.56
C ALA A 160 17.34 4.41 6.04
N GLY A 161 16.45 4.98 5.21
CA GLY A 161 15.70 6.19 5.58
C GLY A 161 14.78 5.97 6.79
N ALA A 162 14.10 4.82 6.87
CA ALA A 162 13.25 4.50 8.00
C ALA A 162 14.05 4.39 9.31
N TYR A 163 15.20 3.70 9.31
CA TYR A 163 16.04 3.58 10.50
C TYR A 163 16.66 4.92 10.91
N LEU A 164 17.08 5.75 9.96
CA LEU A 164 17.60 7.09 10.23
C LEU A 164 16.55 7.99 10.92
N LEU A 165 15.30 7.93 10.46
CA LEU A 165 14.21 8.74 11.02
C LEU A 165 13.60 8.14 12.28
N ALA A 166 13.69 6.81 12.48
CA ALA A 166 13.07 6.11 13.60
C ALA A 166 13.45 6.73 14.96
N TYR A 167 14.71 7.11 15.15
CA TYR A 167 15.18 7.70 16.40
C TYR A 167 14.51 9.06 16.70
N SER A 168 14.33 9.91 15.68
CA SER A 168 13.69 11.22 15.82
C SER A 168 12.19 11.09 16.11
N PHE A 169 11.53 10.13 15.46
CA PHE A 169 10.08 9.95 15.59
C PHE A 169 9.65 9.06 16.76
N ARG A 170 10.57 8.41 17.49
CA ARG A 170 10.26 7.57 18.65
C ARG A 170 9.44 8.30 19.73
N ARG A 171 9.62 9.62 19.86
CA ARG A 171 8.88 10.45 20.83
C ARG A 171 7.36 10.47 20.59
N PHE A 172 6.90 10.16 19.38
CA PHE A 172 5.46 10.07 19.06
C PHE A 172 4.86 8.70 19.39
N TRP A 173 5.69 7.72 19.75
CA TRP A 173 5.28 6.35 20.06
C TRP A 173 5.59 5.92 21.49
N ASN A 174 6.58 6.56 22.14
CA ASN A 174 6.94 6.34 23.54
C ASN A 174 6.08 7.13 24.54
#